data_AF-A0A8B3XST5-F1
#
_entry.id   AF-A0A8B3XST5-F1
#
_cell.length_a   1.000
_cell.length_b   1.000
_cell.length_c   1.000
_cell.angle_alpha   90.00
_cell.angle_beta   90.00
_cell.angle_gamma   90.00
#
_symmetry.space_group_name_H-M   'P 1'
#
loop_
_entity.id
_entity.type
_entity.pdbx_description
1 polymer ?
#
loop_
_entity_poly.entity_id
_entity_poly.type
_entity_poly.pdbx_seq_one_letter_code
_entity_poly.pdbx_strand_id
1 'polypeptide(L)'
;MAPPHREGDSGPNPGAHLPLPLLIPEIQFPFAAPPLRCDSERLRTHALDWAQRYGLIGRRGAHRLSTTALLDLGVALCGGAPAHRAEILVCWYLWALTLDDRIDDGPWAENGALERFITSVQALTESDGESGESNRFEDPMLAVLVDDLWPRTRCWADERWRACRVDLGLT
;
A
#
# COMPACT_ATOMS: atom_id res chain seq x y z
N MET A 1 4.93 -15.18 74.59
CA MET A 1 5.11 -13.73 74.35
C MET A 1 5.77 -13.62 72.97
N ALA A 2 4.97 -13.40 71.93
CA ALA A 2 5.39 -13.42 70.53
C ALA A 2 5.63 -11.98 70.02
N PRO A 3 6.59 -11.74 69.11
CA PRO A 3 6.80 -10.41 68.53
C PRO A 3 5.75 -10.09 67.46
N PRO A 4 5.42 -8.82 67.23
CA PRO A 4 4.43 -8.42 66.23
C PRO A 4 5.00 -8.52 64.81
N HIS A 5 4.19 -9.07 63.90
CA HIS A 5 4.39 -9.06 62.46
C HIS A 5 4.47 -7.62 61.93
N ARG A 6 5.52 -7.32 61.16
CA ARG A 6 5.64 -6.13 60.31
C ARG A 6 4.93 -6.40 58.99
N GLU A 7 3.78 -5.78 58.81
CA GLU A 7 3.08 -5.61 57.54
C GLU A 7 3.61 -4.34 56.86
N GLY A 8 3.90 -4.41 55.56
CA GLY A 8 4.33 -3.26 54.78
C GLY A 8 5.35 -3.62 53.71
N ASP A 9 4.99 -4.57 52.86
CA ASP A 9 5.69 -4.90 51.63
C ASP A 9 5.53 -3.71 50.66
N SER A 10 6.58 -2.89 50.54
CA SER A 10 6.65 -1.84 49.52
C SER A 10 6.90 -2.49 48.17
N GLY A 11 5.85 -3.07 47.59
CA GLY A 11 5.87 -3.50 46.19
C GLY A 11 6.15 -2.29 45.28
N PRO A 12 7.01 -2.42 44.26
CA PRO A 12 7.26 -1.35 43.32
C PRO A 12 5.96 -1.02 42.59
N ASN A 13 5.54 0.23 42.74
CA ASN A 13 4.38 0.81 42.07
C ASN A 13 4.55 0.60 40.55
N PRO A 14 3.66 -0.13 39.84
CA PRO A 14 3.67 -0.21 38.40
C PRO A 14 3.09 1.11 37.86
N GLY A 15 3.81 2.20 38.11
CA GLY A 15 3.57 3.50 37.52
C GLY A 15 3.76 3.36 36.03
N ALA A 16 2.64 3.13 35.35
CA ALA A 16 2.49 3.07 33.92
C ALA A 16 3.37 4.13 33.23
N HIS A 17 4.46 3.67 32.61
CA HIS A 17 5.14 4.44 31.57
C HIS A 17 4.19 4.51 30.37
N LEU A 18 3.24 5.45 30.41
CA LEU A 18 2.56 5.85 29.20
C LEU A 18 3.63 6.45 28.28
N PRO A 19 3.79 5.93 27.04
CA PRO A 19 4.78 6.48 26.13
C PRO A 19 4.48 7.97 25.90
N LEU A 20 5.52 8.80 26.01
CA LEU A 20 5.40 10.21 25.65
C LEU A 20 4.86 10.32 24.22
N PRO A 21 3.89 11.22 23.95
CA PRO A 21 3.35 11.39 22.61
C PRO A 21 4.47 11.79 21.64
N LEU A 22 4.50 11.12 20.48
CA LEU A 22 5.43 11.45 19.41
C LEU A 22 5.13 12.86 18.90
N LEU A 23 6.06 13.79 19.14
CA LEU A 23 6.00 15.15 18.59
C LEU A 23 6.67 15.14 17.22
N ILE A 24 5.88 15.20 16.14
CA ILE A 24 6.40 15.37 14.79
C ILE A 24 6.70 16.86 14.60
N PRO A 25 7.95 17.27 14.37
CA PRO A 25 8.29 18.67 14.15
C PRO A 25 7.68 19.15 12.83
N GLU A 26 7.37 20.44 12.76
CA GLU A 26 6.99 21.07 11.50
C GLU A 26 8.18 21.05 10.53
N ILE A 27 8.00 20.44 9.37
CA ILE A 27 9.01 20.38 8.32
C ILE A 27 8.76 21.54 7.34
N GLN A 28 9.69 22.48 7.29
CA GLN A 28 9.62 23.60 6.33
C GLN A 28 10.28 23.20 5.02
N PHE A 29 9.55 23.39 3.91
CA PHE A 29 10.06 23.14 2.56
C PHE A 29 10.33 24.47 1.83
N PRO A 30 11.40 24.56 1.02
CA PRO A 30 11.73 25.77 0.25
C PRO A 30 10.86 25.91 -1.02
N PHE A 31 9.65 25.35 -1.01
CA PHE A 31 8.71 25.37 -2.11
C PHE A 31 7.27 25.38 -1.57
N ALA A 32 6.36 25.97 -2.34
CA ALA A 32 4.94 25.99 -1.99
C ALA A 32 4.32 24.61 -2.13
N ALA A 33 3.29 24.34 -1.32
CA ALA A 33 2.46 23.17 -1.52
C ALA A 33 1.79 23.23 -2.90
N PRO A 34 1.71 22.10 -3.63
CA PRO A 34 0.99 22.06 -4.89
C PRO A 34 -0.51 22.36 -4.66
N PRO A 35 -1.18 23.00 -5.64
CA PRO A 35 -2.62 23.24 -5.53
C PRO A 35 -3.38 21.92 -5.47
N LEU A 36 -4.46 21.90 -4.70
CA LEU A 36 -5.37 20.76 -4.64
C LEU A 36 -5.98 20.51 -6.02
N ARG A 37 -6.05 19.24 -6.41
CA ARG A 37 -6.74 18.83 -7.62
C ARG A 37 -8.25 18.97 -7.46
N CYS A 38 -8.93 19.43 -8.50
CA CYS A 38 -10.39 19.58 -8.49
C CYS A 38 -11.14 18.24 -8.61
N ASP A 39 -10.48 17.18 -9.07
CA ASP A 39 -11.06 15.84 -9.27
C ASP A 39 -10.70 14.83 -8.16
N SER A 40 -10.16 15.30 -7.04
CA SER A 40 -9.69 14.47 -5.91
C SER A 40 -10.76 13.50 -5.39
N GLU A 41 -11.96 13.97 -5.09
CA GLU A 41 -13.05 13.11 -4.59
C GLU A 41 -13.48 12.03 -5.61
N ARG A 42 -13.45 12.36 -6.91
CA ARG A 42 -13.73 11.39 -7.97
C ARG A 42 -12.66 10.30 -8.00
N LEU A 43 -11.38 10.69 -7.91
CA LEU A 43 -10.26 9.74 -7.87
C LEU A 43 -10.34 8.81 -6.65
N ARG A 44 -10.67 9.37 -5.48
CA ARG A 44 -10.85 8.60 -4.23
C ARG A 44 -11.96 7.57 -4.38
N THR A 45 -13.14 8.01 -4.83
CA THR A 45 -14.30 7.14 -5.03
C THR A 45 -13.98 6.04 -6.03
N HIS A 46 -13.39 6.40 -7.18
CA HIS A 46 -13.02 5.43 -8.21
C HIS A 46 -12.05 4.36 -7.67
N ALA A 47 -11.01 4.75 -6.95
CA ALA A 47 -10.02 3.83 -6.42
C ALA A 47 -10.61 2.85 -5.39
N LEU A 48 -11.51 3.34 -4.52
CA LEU A 48 -12.20 2.49 -3.55
C LEU A 48 -13.13 1.48 -4.23
N ASP A 49 -13.94 1.94 -5.18
CA ASP A 49 -14.84 1.07 -5.95
C ASP A 49 -14.06 0.03 -6.76
N TRP A 50 -12.95 0.44 -7.36
CA TRP A 50 -12.03 -0.44 -8.08
C TRP A 50 -11.45 -1.51 -7.16
N ALA A 51 -10.88 -1.14 -6.00
CA ALA A 51 -10.25 -2.08 -5.10
C ALA A 51 -11.25 -3.07 -4.49
N GLN A 52 -12.49 -2.63 -4.24
CA GLN A 52 -13.57 -3.51 -3.83
C GLN A 52 -13.97 -4.49 -4.93
N ARG A 53 -14.08 -4.02 -6.18
CA ARG A 53 -14.45 -4.85 -7.34
C ARG A 53 -13.45 -5.99 -7.57
N TYR A 54 -12.16 -5.72 -7.39
CA TYR A 54 -11.10 -6.72 -7.53
C TYR A 54 -10.85 -7.53 -6.25
N GLY A 55 -11.60 -7.28 -5.17
CA GLY A 55 -11.45 -8.02 -3.92
C GLY A 55 -10.16 -7.74 -3.14
N LEU A 56 -9.48 -6.63 -3.44
CA LEU A 56 -8.28 -6.19 -2.70
C LEU A 56 -8.65 -5.76 -1.28
N ILE A 57 -9.80 -5.07 -1.15
CA ILE A 57 -10.34 -4.61 0.12
C ILE A 57 -11.82 -4.99 0.26
N GLY A 58 -12.24 -5.28 1.50
CA GLY A 58 -13.65 -5.44 1.83
C GLY A 58 -14.35 -4.10 2.11
N ARG A 59 -15.67 -4.16 2.37
CA ARG A 59 -16.49 -2.99 2.78
C ARG A 59 -15.89 -2.22 3.95
N ARG A 60 -15.38 -2.92 4.97
CA ARG A 60 -14.73 -2.31 6.13
C ARG A 60 -13.43 -1.58 5.77
N GLY A 61 -12.60 -2.17 4.90
CA GLY A 61 -11.36 -1.56 4.43
C GLY A 61 -11.64 -0.28 3.64
N ALA A 62 -12.61 -0.33 2.72
CA ALA A 62 -13.02 0.84 1.96
C ALA A 62 -13.57 1.96 2.85
N HIS A 63 -14.39 1.63 3.85
CA HIS A 63 -14.86 2.61 4.82
C HIS A 63 -13.70 3.24 5.60
N ARG A 64 -12.77 2.45 6.14
CA ARG A 64 -11.59 2.97 6.85
C ARG A 64 -10.78 3.92 5.97
N LEU A 65 -10.43 3.51 4.76
CA LEU A 65 -9.66 4.33 3.82
C LEU A 65 -10.40 5.60 3.40
N SER A 66 -11.73 5.56 3.29
CA SER A 66 -12.54 6.76 3.00
C SER A 66 -12.50 7.81 4.11
N THR A 67 -12.26 7.39 5.35
CA THR A 67 -12.22 8.24 6.55
C THR A 67 -10.81 8.67 6.98
N THR A 68 -9.76 8.23 6.29
CA THR A 68 -8.37 8.60 6.59
C THR A 68 -7.76 9.44 5.47
N ALA A 69 -6.69 10.16 5.79
CA ALA A 69 -5.92 10.94 4.81
C ALA A 69 -4.97 10.08 3.94
N LEU A 70 -4.98 8.74 4.09
CA LEU A 70 -4.07 7.87 3.35
C LEU A 70 -4.32 7.95 1.84
N LEU A 71 -5.59 7.94 1.42
CA LEU A 71 -5.91 8.04 0.00
C LEU A 71 -5.63 9.44 -0.57
N ASP A 72 -5.63 10.46 0.28
CA ASP A 72 -5.29 11.84 -0.10
C ASP A 72 -3.81 11.94 -0.47
N LEU A 73 -2.93 11.15 0.15
CA LEU A 73 -1.54 11.05 -0.25
C LEU A 73 -1.41 10.50 -1.68
N GLY A 74 -2.11 9.42 -1.99
CA GLY A 74 -2.14 8.85 -3.35
C GLY A 74 -2.61 9.85 -4.39
N VAL A 75 -3.64 10.64 -4.07
CA VAL A 75 -4.14 11.73 -4.94
C VAL A 75 -3.14 12.88 -5.06
N ALA A 76 -2.46 13.25 -3.98
CA ALA A 76 -1.45 14.31 -3.99
C ALA A 76 -0.24 13.93 -4.87
N LEU A 77 0.17 12.66 -4.86
CA LEU A 77 1.24 12.13 -5.72
C LEU A 77 0.93 12.28 -7.21
N CYS A 78 -0.35 12.38 -7.61
CA CYS A 78 -0.72 12.61 -9.00
C CYS A 78 -0.31 13.99 -9.53
N GLY A 79 -0.04 14.98 -8.65
CA GLY A 79 0.34 16.33 -9.04
C GLY A 79 -0.57 16.91 -10.12
N GLY A 80 0.01 17.34 -11.25
CA GLY A 80 -0.70 17.88 -12.42
C GLY A 80 -1.09 16.84 -13.48
N ALA A 81 -1.02 15.53 -13.21
CA ALA A 81 -1.27 14.50 -14.21
C ALA A 81 -2.70 14.58 -14.80
N PRO A 82 -2.90 14.21 -16.08
CA PRO A 82 -4.24 14.05 -16.64
C PRO A 82 -5.08 13.06 -15.82
N ALA A 83 -6.39 13.32 -15.70
CA ALA A 83 -7.30 12.53 -14.87
C ALA A 83 -7.17 11.00 -15.07
N HIS A 84 -7.15 10.54 -16.32
CA HIS A 84 -7.03 9.11 -16.64
C HIS A 84 -5.73 8.48 -16.12
N ARG A 85 -4.62 9.25 -16.08
CA ARG A 85 -3.34 8.77 -15.52
C ARG A 85 -3.33 8.83 -14.00
N ALA A 86 -3.95 9.87 -13.45
CA ALA A 86 -4.13 10.01 -12.01
C ALA A 86 -4.95 8.82 -11.45
N GLU A 87 -6.04 8.44 -12.10
CA GLU A 87 -6.84 7.26 -11.71
C GLU A 87 -5.99 6.00 -11.61
N ILE A 88 -5.17 5.73 -12.63
CA ILE A 88 -4.29 4.56 -12.67
C ILE A 88 -3.24 4.64 -11.55
N LEU A 89 -2.67 5.82 -11.30
CA LEU A 89 -1.69 5.99 -10.23
C LEU A 89 -2.31 5.76 -8.84
N VAL A 90 -3.52 6.25 -8.59
CA VAL A 90 -4.21 6.03 -7.31
C VAL A 90 -4.58 4.55 -7.14
N CYS A 91 -4.95 3.84 -8.21
CA CYS A 91 -5.15 2.38 -8.16
C CYS A 91 -3.83 1.65 -7.84
N TRP A 92 -2.71 2.02 -8.47
CA TRP A 92 -1.38 1.49 -8.14
C TRP A 92 -0.97 1.77 -6.69
N TYR A 93 -1.22 2.98 -6.20
CA TYR A 93 -0.95 3.38 -4.82
C TYR A 93 -1.72 2.50 -3.84
N LEU A 94 -3.02 2.29 -4.07
CA LEU A 94 -3.85 1.45 -3.21
C LEU A 94 -3.49 -0.04 -3.29
N TRP A 95 -3.09 -0.52 -4.46
CA TRP A 95 -2.52 -1.86 -4.62
C TRP A 95 -1.24 -2.01 -3.79
N ALA A 96 -0.31 -1.05 -3.85
CA ALA A 96 0.92 -1.08 -3.08
C ALA A 96 0.67 -1.04 -1.57
N LEU A 97 -0.25 -0.21 -1.08
CA LEU A 97 -0.65 -0.23 0.34
C LEU A 97 -1.23 -1.58 0.77
N THR A 98 -2.06 -2.19 -0.09
CA THR A 98 -2.64 -3.51 0.22
C THR A 98 -1.57 -4.61 0.21
N LEU A 99 -0.55 -4.47 -0.65
CA LEU A 99 0.61 -5.36 -0.68
C LEU A 99 1.40 -5.25 0.62
N ASP A 100 1.69 -4.03 1.06
CA ASP A 100 2.40 -3.71 2.30
C ASP A 100 1.70 -4.33 3.53
N ASP A 101 0.40 -4.07 3.68
CA ASP A 101 -0.44 -4.67 4.74
C ASP A 101 -0.39 -6.21 4.70
N ARG A 102 -0.29 -6.83 3.53
CA ARG A 102 -0.21 -8.30 3.39
C ARG A 102 1.17 -8.86 3.72
N ILE A 103 2.23 -8.07 3.53
CA ILE A 103 3.60 -8.46 3.91
C ILE A 103 3.76 -8.34 5.43
N ASP A 104 3.29 -7.23 6.01
CA ASP A 104 3.48 -6.93 7.43
C ASP A 104 2.51 -7.70 8.35
N ASP A 105 1.22 -7.71 8.01
CA ASP A 105 0.16 -8.29 8.85
C ASP A 105 -0.49 -9.54 8.22
N GLY A 106 -0.06 -9.94 7.02
CA GLY A 106 -0.69 -10.99 6.23
C GLY A 106 0.05 -12.33 6.25
N PRO A 107 -0.52 -13.36 5.58
CA PRO A 107 -0.02 -14.74 5.60
C PRO A 107 1.28 -14.94 4.81
N TRP A 108 1.90 -13.86 4.30
CA TRP A 108 3.07 -13.93 3.42
C TRP A 108 4.40 -13.91 4.15
N ALA A 109 4.39 -13.63 5.45
CA ALA A 109 5.55 -13.82 6.31
C ALA A 109 5.94 -15.31 6.46
N GLU A 110 5.06 -16.26 6.10
CA GLU A 110 5.27 -17.69 6.30
C GLU A 110 5.10 -18.50 5.00
N ASN A 111 5.84 -19.62 4.87
CA ASN A 111 5.66 -20.66 3.85
C ASN A 111 5.97 -20.30 2.38
N GLY A 112 6.89 -19.36 2.14
CA GLY A 112 7.41 -19.10 0.80
C GLY A 112 6.42 -18.41 -0.15
N ALA A 113 5.33 -17.85 0.38
CA ALA A 113 4.26 -17.25 -0.40
C ALA A 113 4.71 -15.98 -1.11
N LEU A 114 5.52 -15.17 -0.42
CA LEU A 114 6.11 -13.95 -0.98
C LEU A 114 7.02 -14.26 -2.16
N GLU A 115 7.90 -15.27 -2.05
CA GLU A 115 8.81 -15.67 -3.12
C GLU A 115 8.03 -16.12 -4.35
N ARG A 116 6.99 -16.95 -4.18
CA ARG A 116 6.12 -17.38 -5.29
C ARG A 116 5.40 -16.21 -5.95
N PHE A 117 4.93 -15.25 -5.14
CA PHE A 117 4.31 -14.03 -5.65
C PHE A 117 5.31 -13.22 -6.48
N ILE A 118 6.53 -12.97 -5.96
CA ILE A 118 7.59 -12.24 -6.67
C ILE A 118 7.94 -12.91 -7.99
N THR A 119 8.17 -14.23 -7.99
CA THR A 119 8.46 -14.99 -9.22
C THR A 119 7.33 -14.84 -10.25
N SER A 120 6.07 -14.85 -9.80
CA SER A 120 4.91 -14.67 -10.68
C SER A 120 4.85 -13.27 -11.28
N VAL A 121 5.14 -12.23 -10.49
CA VAL A 121 5.23 -10.83 -10.95
C VAL A 121 6.36 -10.65 -11.96
N GLN A 122 7.54 -11.22 -11.70
CA GLN A 122 8.68 -11.15 -12.63
C GLN A 122 8.32 -11.78 -13.98
N ALA A 123 7.83 -13.03 -13.98
CA ALA A 123 7.43 -13.72 -15.19
C ALA A 123 6.37 -12.94 -16.01
N LEU A 124 5.42 -12.30 -15.32
CA LEU A 124 4.40 -11.45 -15.95
C LEU A 124 4.96 -10.19 -16.62
N THR A 125 5.94 -9.56 -15.97
CA THR A 125 6.48 -8.27 -16.45
C THR A 125 7.59 -8.41 -17.48
N GLU A 126 8.14 -9.62 -17.65
CA GLU A 126 9.14 -10.01 -18.65
C GLU A 126 8.53 -10.63 -19.91
N SER A 127 7.45 -11.40 -19.76
CA SER A 127 6.66 -11.83 -20.91
C SER A 127 5.87 -10.62 -21.46
N ASP A 128 5.98 -10.34 -22.75
CA ASP A 128 5.35 -9.18 -23.41
C ASP A 128 3.80 -9.27 -23.50
N GLY A 129 3.18 -10.00 -22.57
CA GLY A 129 1.74 -10.24 -22.49
C GLY A 129 1.25 -11.46 -23.27
N GLU A 130 2.16 -12.30 -23.79
CA GLU A 130 1.79 -13.57 -24.41
C GLU A 130 1.76 -14.68 -23.36
N SER A 131 0.72 -14.67 -22.53
CA SER A 131 0.30 -15.88 -21.81
C SER A 131 -1.21 -16.04 -22.00
N GLY A 132 -1.55 -16.71 -23.10
CA GLY A 132 -2.90 -17.13 -23.43
C GLY A 132 -3.35 -18.34 -22.61
N GLU A 133 -3.27 -18.26 -21.27
CA GLU A 133 -3.95 -19.18 -20.36
C GLU A 133 -4.42 -18.40 -19.13
N SER A 134 -5.60 -17.79 -19.26
CA SER A 134 -6.32 -17.10 -18.17
C SER A 134 -6.84 -18.09 -17.11
N ASN A 135 -5.98 -18.96 -16.57
CA ASN A 135 -6.32 -19.75 -15.41
C ASN A 135 -6.01 -18.94 -14.14
N ARG A 136 -6.95 -18.02 -13.88
CA ARG A 136 -7.15 -17.15 -12.71
C ARG A 136 -6.21 -17.43 -11.54
N PHE A 137 -5.25 -16.54 -11.34
CA PHE A 137 -4.59 -16.38 -10.06
C PHE A 137 -5.65 -16.33 -8.96
N GLU A 138 -5.59 -17.24 -7.99
CA GLU A 138 -6.48 -17.21 -6.82
C GLU A 138 -6.21 -15.99 -5.94
N ASP A 139 -4.99 -15.46 -6.01
CA ASP A 139 -4.61 -14.24 -5.32
C ASP A 139 -5.13 -12.99 -6.07
N PRO A 140 -6.00 -12.18 -5.42
CA PRO A 140 -6.49 -10.92 -5.97
C PRO A 140 -5.39 -9.95 -6.39
N MET A 141 -4.22 -9.97 -5.74
CA MET A 141 -3.10 -9.08 -6.02
C MET A 141 -2.47 -9.36 -7.38
N LEU A 142 -2.26 -10.64 -7.71
CA LEU A 142 -1.76 -11.06 -9.02
C LEU A 142 -2.83 -10.90 -10.09
N ALA A 143 -4.09 -11.26 -9.78
CA ALA A 143 -5.19 -11.15 -10.73
C ALA A 143 -5.36 -9.70 -11.24
N VAL A 144 -5.44 -8.72 -10.34
CA VAL A 144 -5.61 -7.31 -10.75
C VAL A 144 -4.36 -6.74 -11.43
N LEU A 145 -3.18 -7.22 -11.07
CA LEU A 145 -1.94 -6.82 -11.72
C LEU A 145 -1.97 -7.21 -13.20
N VAL A 146 -2.38 -8.44 -13.49
CA VAL A 146 -2.46 -8.99 -14.86
C VAL A 146 -3.62 -8.37 -15.64
N ASP A 147 -4.80 -8.28 -15.02
CA ASP A 147 -6.03 -7.97 -15.74
C ASP A 147 -6.26 -6.47 -15.94
N ASP A 148 -5.67 -5.60 -15.10
CA ASP A 148 -5.94 -4.16 -15.13
C ASP A 148 -4.68 -3.30 -15.07
N LEU A 149 -3.87 -3.44 -14.02
CA LEU A 149 -2.79 -2.48 -13.76
C LEU A 149 -1.68 -2.55 -14.82
N TRP A 150 -1.14 -3.74 -15.07
CA TRP A 150 -0.03 -3.93 -16.01
C TRP A 150 -0.41 -3.58 -17.46
N PRO A 151 -1.55 -4.03 -18.02
CA PRO A 151 -1.97 -3.65 -19.36
C PRO A 151 -2.12 -2.13 -19.55
N ARG A 152 -2.59 -1.42 -18.52
CA ARG A 152 -2.83 0.03 -18.57
C ARG A 152 -1.55 0.86 -18.46
N THR A 153 -0.50 0.34 -17.82
CA THR A 153 0.75 1.08 -17.59
C THR A 153 1.91 0.65 -18.44
N ARG A 154 1.93 -0.58 -18.97
CA ARG A 154 3.10 -1.12 -19.71
C ARG A 154 3.51 -0.25 -20.90
N CYS A 155 2.55 0.41 -21.55
CA CYS A 155 2.80 1.26 -22.72
C CYS A 155 3.31 2.67 -22.37
N TRP A 156 3.37 3.03 -21.09
CA TRP A 156 3.90 4.33 -20.65
C TRP A 156 5.42 4.29 -20.43
N ALA A 157 5.98 3.09 -20.36
CA ALA A 157 7.40 2.87 -20.33
C ALA A 157 7.95 2.95 -21.76
N ASP A 158 8.64 4.04 -22.09
CA ASP A 158 9.44 4.08 -23.31
C ASP A 158 10.63 3.09 -23.20
N GLU A 159 11.30 2.81 -24.32
CA GLU A 159 12.45 1.89 -24.33
C GLU A 159 13.56 2.29 -23.35
N ARG A 160 13.72 3.60 -23.09
CA ARG A 160 14.71 4.12 -22.14
C ARG A 160 14.33 3.86 -20.68
N TRP A 161 13.06 3.98 -20.35
CA TRP A 161 12.53 3.66 -19.03
C TRP A 161 12.56 2.15 -18.77
N ARG A 162 12.25 1.33 -19.79
CA ARG A 162 12.38 -0.14 -19.70
C ARG A 162 13.83 -0.58 -19.50
N ALA A 163 14.79 0.08 -20.15
CA ALA A 163 16.22 -0.18 -19.95
C ALA A 163 16.71 0.20 -18.55
N CYS A 164 16.20 1.30 -17.96
CA CYS A 164 16.57 1.74 -16.61
C CYS A 164 15.99 0.83 -15.50
N ARG A 165 14.89 0.11 -15.77
CA ARG A 165 14.28 -0.86 -14.84
C ARG A 165 15.23 -2.01 -14.45
N VAL A 166 16.14 -2.41 -15.35
CA VAL A 166 17.10 -3.51 -15.11
C VAL A 166 18.15 -3.15 -14.04
N ASP A 167 18.43 -1.86 -13.82
CA ASP A 167 19.44 -1.40 -12.85
C ASP A 167 18.91 -1.27 -11.40
N LEU A 168 17.61 -1.48 -11.15
CA LEU A 168 17.02 -1.41 -9.80
C LEU A 168 17.13 -2.71 -8.99
N GLY A 169 17.97 -3.66 -9.40
CA GLY A 169 18.43 -4.76 -8.54
C GLY A 169 17.39 -5.85 -8.26
N LEU A 170 16.63 -6.25 -9.27
CA LEU A 170 15.99 -7.57 -9.31
C LEU A 170 16.85 -8.48 -10.19
N THR A 171 17.91 -9.03 -9.61
CA THR A 171 18.69 -10.17 -10.15
C THR A 171 18.66 -11.30 -9.15
#